data_AF-A0A137Q640-F1
#
_entry.id   AF-A0A137Q640-F1
#
_cell.length_a   1.000
_cell.length_b   1.000
_cell.length_c   1.000
_cell.angle_alpha   90.00
_cell.angle_beta   90.00
_cell.angle_gamma   90.00
#
_symmetry.space_group_name_H-M   'P 1'
#
loop_
_entity.id
_entity.type
_entity.pdbx_description
1 polymer ?
#
loop_
_entity_poly.entity_id
_entity_poly.type
_entity_poly.pdbx_seq_one_letter_code
_entity_poly.pdbx_strand_id
1 'polypeptide(L)'
;MGLLTCFMQAHAFGWDVSLIPPAILPSASTSTSTLMRVFSGLLGYDSEMLHMYKELGGRELLMRRKIEDGGATSWEPSPLVEAPWSGWLLHLSDLDVIGSTAGSLSQMFQDREAELWEGKCIVGYASPDEIQAGKLLAAHPSFHIISTASKSLPLKDWLSDEQANMFFPIPS
;
A
#
# COMPACT_ATOMS: atom_id res chain seq x y z
N MET A 1 -20.79 -4.25 -13.74
CA MET A 1 -19.56 -3.50 -14.09
C MET A 1 -18.39 -4.46 -13.98
N GLY A 2 -17.42 -4.40 -14.89
CA GLY A 2 -16.24 -5.27 -14.84
C GLY A 2 -15.22 -4.78 -13.79
N LEU A 3 -14.44 -5.69 -13.21
CA LEU A 3 -13.50 -5.38 -12.12
C LEU A 3 -12.46 -4.32 -12.52
N LEU A 4 -11.87 -4.44 -13.70
CA LEU A 4 -10.94 -3.45 -14.25
C LEU A 4 -11.59 -2.07 -14.40
N THR A 5 -12.86 -2.00 -14.78
CA THR A 5 -13.58 -0.72 -14.89
C THR A 5 -13.75 -0.06 -13.53
N CYS A 6 -14.07 -0.83 -12.48
CA CYS A 6 -14.16 -0.30 -11.12
C CYS A 6 -12.80 0.26 -10.65
N PHE A 7 -11.69 -0.42 -10.97
CA PHE A 7 -10.33 0.07 -10.66
C PHE A 7 -10.02 1.38 -11.37
N MET A 8 -10.35 1.47 -12.66
CA MET A 8 -10.18 2.72 -13.43
C MET A 8 -11.02 3.87 -12.87
N GLN A 9 -12.24 3.59 -12.42
CA GLN A 9 -13.10 4.60 -11.80
C GLN A 9 -12.54 5.08 -10.47
N ALA A 10 -12.14 4.16 -9.58
CA ALA A 10 -11.53 4.52 -8.29
C ALA A 10 -10.24 5.33 -8.49
N HIS A 11 -9.40 4.91 -9.43
CA HIS A 11 -8.18 5.64 -9.82
C HIS A 11 -8.47 7.06 -10.32
N ALA A 12 -9.49 7.24 -11.16
CA ALA A 12 -9.90 8.56 -11.65
C ALA A 12 -10.36 9.51 -10.53
N PHE A 13 -10.84 8.97 -9.40
CA PHE A 13 -11.17 9.75 -8.19
C PHE A 13 -9.98 9.93 -7.24
N GLY A 14 -8.82 9.35 -7.54
CA GLY A 14 -7.64 9.38 -6.68
C GLY A 14 -7.73 8.44 -5.47
N TRP A 15 -8.64 7.46 -5.50
CA TRP A 15 -8.82 6.52 -4.39
C TRP A 15 -7.86 5.34 -4.47
N ASP A 16 -7.32 4.97 -3.31
CA ASP A 16 -6.71 3.67 -3.13
C ASP A 16 -7.76 2.59 -2.94
N VAL A 17 -7.45 1.38 -3.38
CA VAL A 17 -8.43 0.31 -3.52
C VAL A 17 -8.11 -0.85 -2.59
N SER A 18 -9.13 -1.37 -1.92
CA SER A 18 -9.06 -2.70 -1.29
C SER A 18 -9.89 -3.69 -2.11
N LEU A 19 -9.22 -4.68 -2.70
CA LEU A 19 -9.88 -5.76 -3.43
C LEU A 19 -10.42 -6.79 -2.44
N ILE A 20 -11.73 -6.81 -2.28
CA ILE A 20 -12.42 -7.70 -1.35
C ILE A 20 -12.67 -9.04 -2.03
N PRO A 21 -12.11 -10.16 -1.52
CA PRO A 21 -12.35 -11.47 -2.08
C PRO A 21 -13.82 -11.90 -1.91
N PRO A 22 -14.32 -12.86 -2.71
CA PRO A 22 -15.70 -13.31 -2.58
C PRO A 22 -15.92 -14.03 -1.26
N ALA A 23 -17.13 -13.94 -0.71
CA ALA A 23 -17.51 -14.57 0.56
C ALA A 23 -17.39 -16.10 0.57
N ILE A 24 -17.48 -16.71 -0.61
CA ILE A 24 -17.33 -18.15 -0.80
C ILE A 24 -15.95 -18.35 -1.43
N LEU A 25 -15.13 -19.21 -0.83
CA LEU A 25 -13.83 -19.61 -1.38
C LEU A 25 -14.03 -20.01 -2.85
N PRO A 26 -13.47 -19.28 -3.81
CA PRO A 26 -13.86 -19.43 -5.20
C PRO A 26 -13.31 -20.75 -5.75
N SER A 27 -14.13 -21.46 -6.52
CA SER A 27 -13.73 -22.66 -7.27
C SER A 27 -12.82 -22.35 -8.46
N ALA A 28 -12.61 -21.07 -8.77
CA ALA A 28 -11.74 -20.57 -9.83
C ALA A 28 -10.79 -19.50 -9.27
N SER A 29 -9.54 -19.48 -9.76
CA SER A 29 -8.57 -18.47 -9.37
C SER A 29 -8.92 -17.11 -9.98
N THR A 30 -9.47 -16.18 -9.20
CA THR A 30 -9.39 -14.76 -9.56
C THR A 30 -7.91 -14.37 -9.46
N SER A 31 -7.23 -14.26 -10.59
CA SER A 31 -5.81 -13.89 -10.62
C SER A 31 -5.67 -12.39 -10.36
N THR A 32 -5.68 -12.01 -9.08
CA THR A 32 -5.35 -10.65 -8.60
C THR A 32 -4.10 -10.10 -9.28
N SER A 33 -3.05 -10.93 -9.42
CA SER A 33 -1.80 -10.55 -10.10
C SER A 33 -1.98 -10.20 -11.58
N THR A 34 -2.94 -10.83 -12.27
CA THR A 34 -3.25 -10.48 -13.66
C THR A 34 -4.00 -9.17 -13.74
N LEU A 35 -4.95 -8.94 -12.83
CA LEU A 35 -5.63 -7.63 -12.72
C LEU A 35 -4.63 -6.51 -12.46
N MET A 36 -3.72 -6.68 -11.48
CA MET A 36 -2.71 -5.67 -11.14
C MET A 36 -1.83 -5.34 -12.35
N ARG A 37 -1.31 -6.37 -13.02
CA ARG A 37 -0.44 -6.22 -14.19
C ARG A 37 -1.14 -5.53 -15.36
N VAL A 38 -2.39 -5.89 -15.64
CA VAL A 38 -3.17 -5.26 -16.70
C VAL A 38 -3.49 -3.82 -16.35
N PHE A 39 -3.90 -3.55 -15.10
CA PHE A 39 -4.23 -2.21 -14.64
C PHE A 39 -3.00 -1.28 -14.68
N SER A 40 -1.86 -1.69 -14.10
CA SER A 40 -0.63 -0.89 -14.14
C SER A 40 -0.11 -0.70 -15.56
N GLY A 41 -0.12 -1.76 -16.37
CA GLY A 41 0.32 -1.71 -17.76
C GLY A 41 -0.53 -0.80 -18.65
N LEU A 42 -1.84 -0.69 -18.39
CA LEU A 42 -2.71 0.24 -19.13
C LEU A 42 -2.45 1.71 -18.76
N LEU A 43 -2.06 1.98 -17.51
CA LEU A 43 -1.75 3.33 -17.03
C LEU A 43 -0.28 3.73 -17.24
N GLY A 44 0.58 2.77 -17.61
CA GLY A 44 2.01 2.99 -17.74
C GLY A 44 2.71 3.19 -16.38
N TYR A 45 2.15 2.66 -15.31
CA TYR A 45 2.74 2.74 -13.98
C TYR A 45 3.73 1.61 -13.73
N ASP A 46 4.88 1.97 -13.18
CA ASP A 46 5.71 1.01 -12.45
C ASP A 46 4.93 0.53 -11.22
N SER A 47 5.05 -0.76 -10.92
CA SER A 47 4.33 -1.37 -9.80
C SER A 47 5.25 -2.22 -8.96
N GLU A 48 5.13 -2.08 -7.64
CA GLU A 48 5.88 -2.84 -6.66
C GLU A 48 4.92 -3.63 -5.78
N MET A 49 5.29 -4.86 -5.40
CA MET A 49 4.46 -5.72 -4.56
C MET A 49 5.10 -5.91 -3.19
N LEU A 50 4.39 -5.50 -2.13
CA LEU A 50 4.79 -5.71 -0.75
C LEU A 50 3.92 -6.78 -0.11
N HIS A 51 4.53 -7.91 0.24
CA HIS A 51 3.88 -8.98 0.98
C HIS A 51 3.90 -8.72 2.49
N MET A 52 2.75 -8.87 3.12
CA MET A 52 2.60 -8.73 4.56
C MET A 52 2.83 -10.06 5.29
N TYR A 53 3.46 -9.98 6.46
CA TYR A 53 3.75 -11.12 7.33
C TYR A 53 3.33 -10.81 8.77
N LYS A 54 2.88 -11.84 9.50
CA LYS A 54 2.18 -11.68 10.79
C LYS A 54 2.99 -10.96 11.88
N GLU A 55 4.31 -11.03 11.79
CA GLU A 55 5.22 -10.50 12.79
C GLU A 55 5.77 -9.11 12.42
N LEU A 56 5.29 -8.48 11.35
CA LEU A 56 5.69 -7.13 10.98
C LEU A 56 5.21 -6.11 12.03
N GLY A 57 6.14 -5.39 12.64
CA GLY A 57 5.84 -4.20 13.43
C GLY A 57 5.56 -2.97 12.57
N GLY A 58 4.84 -1.97 13.11
CA GLY A 58 4.52 -0.74 12.37
C GLY A 58 5.76 -0.01 11.80
N ARG A 59 6.88 -0.01 12.53
CA ARG A 59 8.14 0.56 12.05
C ARG A 59 8.79 -0.25 10.93
N GLU A 60 8.63 -1.58 10.96
CA GLU A 60 9.19 -2.48 9.93
C GLU A 60 8.42 -2.38 8.61
N LEU A 61 7.18 -1.89 8.65
CA LEU A 61 6.40 -1.57 7.46
C LEU A 61 6.98 -0.36 6.71
N LEU A 62 7.57 0.60 7.42
CA LEU A 62 8.19 1.80 6.84
C LEU A 62 9.69 1.61 6.55
N MET A 63 10.36 0.75 7.31
CA MET A 63 11.81 0.54 7.22
C MET A 63 12.13 -0.94 7.19
N ARG A 64 12.96 -1.37 6.24
CA ARG A 64 13.47 -2.74 6.22
C ARG A 64 14.90 -2.79 6.74
N ARG A 65 15.22 -3.89 7.40
CA ARG A 65 16.58 -4.16 7.87
C ARG A 65 17.37 -4.79 6.74
N LYS A 66 18.47 -4.14 6.35
CA LYS A 66 19.41 -4.65 5.37
C LYS A 66 20.66 -5.16 6.08
N ILE A 67 21.14 -6.32 5.67
CA ILE A 67 22.42 -6.87 6.14
C ILE A 67 23.45 -6.50 5.08
N GLU A 68 24.44 -5.70 5.46
CA GLU A 68 25.52 -5.27 4.58
C GLU A 68 26.60 -6.37 4.47
N ASP A 69 27.43 -6.27 3.43
CA ASP A 69 28.59 -7.14 3.22
C ASP A 69 29.58 -7.00 4.40
N GLY A 70 29.52 -7.93 5.34
CA GLY A 70 30.25 -7.88 6.61
C GLY A 70 29.40 -8.17 7.85
N GLY A 71 28.08 -8.36 7.70
CA GLY A 71 27.18 -8.75 8.78
C GLY A 71 26.68 -7.59 9.64
N ALA A 72 27.10 -6.36 9.34
CA ALA A 72 26.50 -5.15 9.90
C ALA A 72 25.07 -4.99 9.38
N THR A 73 24.19 -4.39 10.19
CA THR A 73 22.80 -4.16 9.77
C THR A 73 22.49 -2.69 9.68
N SER A 74 21.95 -2.26 8.54
CA SER A 74 21.47 -0.91 8.26
C SER A 74 19.93 -0.90 8.17
N TRP A 75 19.34 0.28 8.28
CA TRP A 75 17.93 0.51 7.96
C TRP A 75 17.86 1.18 6.60
N GLU A 76 16.95 0.70 5.75
CA GLU A 76 16.67 1.31 4.47
C GLU A 76 15.14 1.51 4.31
N PRO A 77 14.71 2.44 3.45
CA PRO A 77 13.31 2.63 3.15
C PRO A 77 12.67 1.31 2.70
N SER A 78 11.45 1.03 3.16
CA SER A 78 10.66 -0.06 2.59
C SER A 78 9.99 0.39 1.27
N PRO A 79 9.45 -0.54 0.47
CA PRO A 79 8.62 -0.19 -0.69
C PRO A 79 7.47 0.77 -0.38
N LEU A 80 6.98 0.75 0.87
CA LEU A 80 5.94 1.66 1.34
C LEU A 80 6.41 3.12 1.32
N VAL A 81 7.70 3.37 1.55
CA VAL A 81 8.32 4.71 1.52
C VAL A 81 8.84 5.06 0.13
N GLU A 82 9.35 4.09 -0.62
CA GLU A 82 9.89 4.33 -1.97
C GLU A 82 8.79 4.60 -3.02
N ALA A 83 7.65 3.91 -2.92
CA ALA A 83 6.53 4.06 -3.84
C ALA A 83 5.96 5.48 -3.90
N PRO A 84 5.69 6.19 -2.77
CA PRO A 84 5.23 7.57 -2.83
C PRO A 84 6.28 8.52 -3.40
N TRP A 85 7.58 8.29 -3.23
CA TRP A 85 8.60 9.14 -3.87
C TRP A 85 8.68 8.93 -5.37
N SER A 86 8.52 7.68 -5.81
CA SER A 86 8.71 7.29 -7.20
C SER A 86 7.42 7.37 -8.03
N GLY A 87 6.27 7.54 -7.38
CA GLY A 87 4.96 7.54 -8.06
C GLY A 87 4.50 6.17 -8.52
N TRP A 88 4.92 5.12 -7.81
CA TRP A 88 4.61 3.74 -8.18
C TRP A 88 3.22 3.33 -7.71
N LEU A 89 2.67 2.34 -8.39
CA LEU A 89 1.51 1.59 -7.91
C LEU A 89 1.98 0.53 -6.91
N LEU A 90 1.62 0.70 -5.65
CA LEU A 90 1.99 -0.25 -4.60
C LEU A 90 0.89 -1.29 -4.38
N HIS A 91 1.21 -2.56 -4.60
CA HIS A 91 0.34 -3.68 -4.25
C HIS A 91 0.68 -4.20 -2.84
N LEU A 92 -0.19 -3.93 -1.88
CA LEU A 92 -0.11 -4.50 -0.53
C LEU A 92 -0.83 -5.86 -0.50
N SER A 93 -0.05 -6.94 -0.57
CA SER A 93 -0.58 -8.30 -0.49
C SER A 93 -0.71 -8.74 0.95
N ASP A 94 -1.77 -9.50 1.23
CA ASP A 94 -1.97 -10.20 2.51
C ASP A 94 -2.18 -9.26 3.70
N LEU A 95 -2.80 -8.09 3.48
CA LEU A 95 -2.95 -7.05 4.51
C LEU A 95 -3.73 -7.54 5.77
N ASP A 96 -4.54 -8.58 5.64
CA ASP A 96 -5.25 -9.25 6.76
C ASP A 96 -4.29 -9.87 7.77
N VAL A 97 -3.13 -10.30 7.32
CA VAL A 97 -2.17 -11.05 8.13
C VAL A 97 -1.59 -10.18 9.26
N ILE A 98 -1.50 -8.86 9.08
CA ILE A 98 -0.98 -7.93 10.09
C ILE A 98 -2.05 -7.39 11.05
N GLY A 99 -3.34 -7.73 10.84
CA GLY A 99 -4.44 -7.38 11.75
C GLY A 99 -4.48 -5.90 12.13
N SER A 100 -4.53 -5.61 13.43
CA SER A 100 -4.60 -4.25 13.97
C SER A 100 -3.33 -3.42 13.71
N THR A 101 -2.19 -4.04 13.37
CA THR A 101 -0.98 -3.30 13.01
C THR A 101 -1.19 -2.46 11.76
N ALA A 102 -2.12 -2.85 10.87
CA ALA A 102 -2.51 -2.03 9.71
C ALA A 102 -2.97 -0.62 10.10
N GLY A 103 -3.59 -0.46 11.27
CA GLY A 103 -4.03 0.85 11.78
C GLY A 103 -2.89 1.83 12.02
N SER A 104 -1.65 1.34 12.24
CA SER A 104 -0.47 2.20 12.35
C SER A 104 -0.10 2.92 11.03
N LEU A 105 -0.66 2.49 9.90
CA LEU A 105 -0.46 3.09 8.58
C LEU A 105 -1.66 3.94 8.12
N SER A 106 -2.67 4.14 8.97
CA SER A 106 -3.89 4.86 8.62
C SER A 106 -3.63 6.26 8.07
N GLN A 107 -2.79 7.06 8.73
CA GLN A 107 -2.38 8.39 8.26
C GLN A 107 -1.67 8.34 6.90
N MET A 108 -0.88 7.29 6.65
CA MET A 108 -0.18 7.14 5.38
C MET A 108 -1.14 6.83 4.23
N PHE A 109 -2.16 6.01 4.50
CA PHE A 109 -3.14 5.62 3.50
C PHE A 109 -4.18 6.70 3.22
N GLN A 110 -4.64 7.40 4.25
CA GLN A 110 -5.68 8.41 4.12
C GLN A 110 -5.12 9.79 3.75
N ASP A 111 -4.07 10.22 4.44
CA ASP A 111 -3.56 11.60 4.36
C ASP A 111 -2.24 11.72 3.58
N ARG A 112 -1.66 10.59 3.17
CA ARG A 112 -0.29 10.51 2.63
C ARG A 112 0.74 11.04 3.62
N GLU A 113 0.52 10.82 4.91
CA GLU A 113 1.39 11.29 5.98
C GLU A 113 2.04 10.13 6.74
N ALA A 114 3.37 10.20 6.90
CA ALA A 114 4.10 9.23 7.72
C ALA A 114 5.40 9.82 8.25
N GLU A 115 5.61 9.71 9.56
CA GLU A 115 6.89 10.06 10.17
C GLU A 115 7.95 9.00 9.81
N LEU A 116 9.09 9.48 9.30
CA LEU A 116 10.26 8.69 8.97
C LEU A 116 11.39 8.96 9.96
N TRP A 117 12.54 8.32 9.75
CA TRP A 117 13.72 8.54 10.58
C TRP A 117 14.29 9.96 10.41
N GLU A 118 15.12 10.38 11.37
CA GLU A 118 15.86 11.67 11.34
C GLU A 118 14.94 12.90 11.22
N GLY A 119 13.68 12.78 11.64
CA GLY A 119 12.69 13.85 11.56
C GLY A 119 12.22 14.14 10.13
N LYS A 120 12.42 13.21 9.20
CA LYS A 120 11.81 13.25 7.86
C LYS A 120 10.35 12.85 7.94
N CYS A 121 9.54 13.35 7.02
CA CYS A 121 8.11 13.04 6.96
C CYS A 121 7.67 12.91 5.49
N ILE A 122 6.87 11.90 5.19
CA ILE A 122 6.08 11.85 3.96
C ILE A 122 4.86 12.74 4.18
N VAL A 123 4.53 13.56 3.19
CA VAL A 123 3.34 14.42 3.22
C VAL A 123 2.63 14.38 1.88
N GLY A 124 1.31 14.52 1.85
CA GLY A 124 0.55 14.57 0.59
C GLY A 124 0.90 15.77 -0.29
N TYR A 125 1.30 16.88 0.33
CA TYR A 125 1.71 18.08 -0.36
C TYR A 125 2.75 18.86 0.46
N ALA A 126 3.73 19.43 -0.21
CA ALA A 126 4.66 20.41 0.35
C ALA A 126 5.03 21.44 -0.72
N SER A 127 5.25 22.68 -0.31
CA SER A 127 5.78 23.72 -1.20
C SER A 127 7.26 23.44 -1.55
N PRO A 128 7.77 23.98 -2.69
CA PRO A 128 9.17 23.79 -3.07
C PRO A 128 10.17 24.22 -2.00
N ASP A 129 9.87 25.29 -1.26
CA ASP A 129 10.71 25.81 -0.18
C ASP A 129 10.78 24.85 1.01
N GLU A 130 9.65 24.22 1.37
CA GLU A 130 9.59 23.22 2.44
C GLU A 130 10.31 21.92 2.07
N ILE A 131 10.23 21.50 0.80
CA ILE A 131 10.99 20.36 0.28
C ILE A 131 12.49 20.68 0.31
N GLN A 132 12.89 21.90 -0.05
CA GLN A 132 14.29 22.33 -0.02
C GLN A 132 14.86 22.37 1.40
N ALA A 133 14.03 22.60 2.42
CA ALA A 133 14.43 22.48 3.83
C ALA A 133 14.81 21.03 4.24
N GLY A 134 14.51 20.04 3.38
CA GLY A 134 15.08 18.68 3.44
C GLY A 134 14.42 17.72 4.42
N LYS A 135 13.33 18.14 5.08
CA LYS A 135 12.59 17.30 6.05
C LYS A 135 11.31 16.70 5.48
N LEU A 136 10.70 17.34 4.48
CA LEU A 136 9.44 16.89 3.91
C LEU A 136 9.67 16.20 2.57
N LEU A 137 8.94 15.12 2.36
CA LEU A 137 8.94 14.35 1.14
C LEU A 137 7.52 14.29 0.62
N ALA A 138 7.23 15.09 -0.41
CA ALA A 138 5.91 15.12 -1.01
C ALA A 138 5.64 13.80 -1.74
N ALA A 139 4.50 13.18 -1.46
CA ALA A 139 4.01 12.02 -2.20
C ALA A 139 3.74 12.41 -3.66
N HIS A 140 4.21 11.60 -4.59
CA HIS A 140 4.03 11.81 -6.01
C HIS A 140 2.54 11.63 -6.37
N PRO A 141 1.95 12.50 -7.22
CA PRO A 141 0.52 12.44 -7.54
C PRO A 141 0.05 11.12 -8.17
N SER A 142 0.95 10.36 -8.81
CA SER A 142 0.65 9.03 -9.39
C SER A 142 0.77 7.88 -8.40
N PHE A 143 1.16 8.14 -7.15
CA PHE A 143 1.23 7.11 -6.12
C PHE A 143 -0.18 6.63 -5.75
N HIS A 144 -0.39 5.32 -5.91
CA HIS A 144 -1.65 4.65 -5.57
C HIS A 144 -1.37 3.32 -4.91
N ILE A 145 -2.30 2.90 -4.04
CA ILE A 145 -2.22 1.66 -3.30
C ILE A 145 -3.38 0.76 -3.71
N ILE A 146 -3.05 -0.52 -3.92
CA ILE A 146 -4.04 -1.59 -4.02
C ILE A 146 -3.75 -2.60 -2.93
N SER A 147 -4.68 -2.81 -2.00
CA SER A 147 -4.56 -3.85 -0.98
C SER A 147 -5.38 -5.09 -1.31
N THR A 148 -4.86 -6.27 -0.99
CA THR A 148 -5.58 -7.55 -1.13
C THR A 148 -5.44 -8.41 0.12
N ALA A 149 -6.43 -9.24 0.39
CA ALA A 149 -6.36 -10.24 1.46
C ALA A 149 -5.69 -11.54 1.01
N SER A 150 -5.08 -12.23 1.98
CA SER A 150 -4.44 -13.54 1.85
C SER A 150 -5.42 -14.69 1.63
N LYS A 151 -6.70 -14.46 1.98
CA LYS A 151 -7.76 -15.48 2.02
C LYS A 151 -7.52 -16.57 3.07
N SER A 152 -6.54 -16.39 3.95
CA SER A 152 -6.27 -17.31 5.07
C SER A 152 -7.22 -17.11 6.25
N LEU A 153 -7.83 -15.93 6.36
CA LEU A 153 -8.80 -15.57 7.39
C LEU A 153 -10.22 -15.46 6.81
N PRO A 154 -11.28 -15.78 7.58
CA PRO A 154 -12.64 -15.44 7.22
C PRO A 154 -12.81 -13.93 7.02
N LEU A 155 -13.63 -13.50 6.06
CA LEU A 155 -13.84 -12.07 5.76
C LEU A 155 -14.21 -11.21 6.98
N LYS A 156 -15.01 -11.76 7.91
CA LYS A 156 -15.41 -11.09 9.15
C LYS A 156 -14.25 -10.79 10.10
N ASP A 157 -13.16 -11.54 9.98
CA ASP A 157 -11.97 -11.44 10.84
C ASP A 157 -10.89 -10.58 10.18
N TRP A 158 -11.05 -10.27 8.89
CA TRP A 158 -10.19 -9.37 8.10
C TRP A 158 -10.74 -7.95 8.11
N LEU A 159 -11.93 -7.71 7.52
CA LEU A 159 -12.42 -6.37 7.17
C LEU A 159 -12.95 -5.64 8.41
N SER A 160 -12.04 -5.12 9.23
CA SER A 160 -12.38 -4.27 10.36
C SER A 160 -12.88 -2.90 9.88
N ASP A 161 -13.57 -2.16 10.76
CA ASP A 161 -13.98 -0.78 10.48
C ASP A 161 -12.77 0.10 10.14
N GLU A 162 -11.62 -0.11 10.79
CA GLU A 162 -10.38 0.61 10.48
C GLU A 162 -9.91 0.33 9.05
N GLN A 163 -9.88 -0.93 8.62
CA GLN A 163 -9.49 -1.29 7.27
C GLN A 163 -10.47 -0.79 6.20
N ALA A 164 -11.77 -0.83 6.50
CA ALA A 164 -12.79 -0.31 5.61
C ALA A 164 -12.71 1.22 5.44
N ASN A 165 -12.16 1.94 6.42
CA ASN A 165 -11.95 3.39 6.34
C ASN A 165 -10.63 3.78 5.66
N MET A 166 -9.68 2.87 5.47
CA MET A 166 -8.39 3.17 4.84
C MET A 166 -8.42 3.13 3.31
N PHE A 167 -9.36 2.39 2.71
CA PHE A 167 -9.38 2.13 1.27
C PHE A 167 -10.80 2.10 0.70
N PHE A 168 -10.94 2.41 -0.58
CA PHE A 168 -12.20 2.19 -1.31
C PHE A 168 -12.40 0.69 -1.59
N PRO A 169 -13.45 0.04 -1.02
CA PRO A 169 -13.63 -1.40 -1.18
C PRO A 169 -14.23 -1.74 -2.55
N ILE A 170 -13.58 -2.64 -3.29
CA ILE A 170 -14.09 -3.19 -4.55
C ILE A 170 -14.27 -4.71 -4.38
N PRO A 171 -15.51 -5.22 -4.44
CA PRO A 171 -15.75 -6.66 -4.40
C PRO A 171 -15.32 -7.33 -5.71
N SER A 172 -14.62 -8.47 -5.61
CA SER A 172 -14.20 -9.29 -6.74
C SER A 172 -15.28 -10.25 -7.24
#